data_AF-A0A9E2YXZ9-F1
#
_entry.id   AF-A0A9E2YXZ9-F1
#
_cell.length_a   1.000
_cell.length_b   1.000
_cell.length_c   1.000
_cell.angle_alpha   90.00
_cell.angle_beta   90.00
_cell.angle_gamma   90.00
#
_symmetry.space_group_name_H-M   'P 1'
#
loop_
_entity.id
_entity.type
_entity.pdbx_description
1 polymer ?
#
loop_
_entity_poly.entity_id
_entity_poly.type
_entity_poly.pdbx_seq_one_letter_code
_entity_poly.pdbx_strand_id
1 'polypeptide(L)'
;GGHSISNWGASLPWPMHGQYYRLVTAGFLHGGILHILMNSWVLFDLGAEVEQLYDTSRLILFYFVSTVTGFLASSMIGHNFSLGSSAGIFGLIGAMLAFGVSDKSALGSAVKSLYGRWLIYALVLSFIPGIDFYAHIGGLAGGFLSGVSVRTPRARLMWLEPVIRGAAAVCLAITALCFARLFLHLVSA
;
A
#
# COMPACT_ATOMS: atom_id res chain seq x y z
N GLY A 1 28.48 2.72 15.40
CA GLY A 1 28.63 2.53 13.94
C GLY A 1 27.24 2.56 13.34
N GLY A 2 27.02 3.40 12.32
CA GLY A 2 25.72 3.97 11.94
C GLY A 2 24.55 2.99 11.91
N HIS A 3 23.47 3.34 12.60
CA HIS A 3 22.19 2.66 12.48
C HIS A 3 21.66 2.88 11.05
N SER A 4 22.00 1.97 10.14
CA SER A 4 21.43 1.91 8.81
C SER A 4 19.90 1.81 8.94
N ILE A 5 19.16 2.49 8.05
CA ILE A 5 17.69 2.49 8.00
C ILE A 5 17.11 1.07 7.90
N SER A 6 17.92 0.11 7.45
CA SER A 6 17.63 -1.32 7.48
C SER A 6 17.28 -1.84 8.88
N ASN A 7 17.88 -1.31 9.95
CA ASN A 7 17.60 -1.79 11.30
C ASN A 7 16.22 -1.35 11.80
N TRP A 8 15.66 -0.28 11.24
CA TRP A 8 14.42 0.35 11.67
C TRP A 8 13.15 -0.26 11.07
N GLY A 9 13.26 -1.38 10.37
CA GLY A 9 12.12 -2.11 9.82
C GLY A 9 11.90 -1.96 8.32
N ALA A 10 12.90 -1.50 7.56
CA ALA A 10 12.85 -1.52 6.10
C ALA A 10 12.74 -2.97 5.58
N SER A 11 12.11 -3.14 4.42
CA SER A 11 11.99 -4.44 3.73
C SER A 11 13.38 -4.90 3.30
N LEU A 12 13.60 -6.21 3.31
CA LEU A 12 14.87 -6.87 2.97
C LEU A 12 14.62 -7.95 1.90
N PRO A 13 15.66 -8.41 1.19
CA PRO A 13 15.54 -9.55 0.29
C PRO A 13 14.96 -10.80 0.98
N TRP A 14 14.20 -11.58 0.22
CA TRP A 14 13.69 -12.88 0.68
C TRP A 14 14.87 -13.80 1.01
N PRO A 15 14.83 -14.61 2.10
CA PRO A 15 13.66 -15.00 2.91
C PRO A 15 13.39 -14.17 4.17
N MET A 16 14.07 -13.03 4.38
CA MET A 16 13.98 -12.20 5.59
C MET A 16 14.23 -12.92 6.94
N HIS A 17 14.58 -14.22 6.93
CA HIS A 17 14.88 -15.06 8.09
C HIS A 17 13.90 -14.90 9.26
N GLY A 18 12.60 -14.92 8.98
CA GLY A 18 11.54 -14.79 9.99
C GLY A 18 11.13 -13.34 10.33
N GLN A 19 11.77 -12.33 9.72
CA GLN A 19 11.47 -10.92 9.94
C GLN A 19 10.36 -10.38 9.01
N TYR A 20 9.31 -11.17 8.78
CA TYR A 20 8.22 -10.84 7.86
C TYR A 20 7.43 -9.58 8.24
N TYR A 21 7.53 -9.14 9.50
CA TYR A 21 6.96 -7.87 9.95
C TYR A 21 7.47 -6.66 9.14
N ARG A 22 8.64 -6.80 8.49
CA ARG A 22 9.24 -5.80 7.61
C ARG A 22 8.41 -5.50 6.36
N LEU A 23 7.61 -6.45 5.90
CA LEU A 23 6.65 -6.23 4.79
C LEU A 23 5.57 -5.22 5.15
N VAL A 24 5.35 -4.94 6.44
CA VAL A 24 4.39 -3.94 6.90
C VAL A 24 5.12 -2.70 7.40
N THR A 25 6.13 -2.85 8.27
CA THR A 25 6.79 -1.71 8.90
C THR A 25 7.55 -0.84 7.91
N ALA A 26 8.04 -1.41 6.80
CA ALA A 26 8.70 -0.65 5.73
C ALA A 26 7.80 0.44 5.13
N GLY A 27 6.48 0.22 5.13
CA GLY A 27 5.50 1.19 4.60
C GLY A 27 5.38 2.47 5.41
N PHE A 28 5.98 2.51 6.60
CA PHE A 28 5.94 3.66 7.51
C PHE A 28 7.29 4.37 7.62
N LEU A 29 8.35 3.80 7.05
CA LEU A 29 9.68 4.42 7.02
C LEU A 29 9.84 5.29 5.79
N HIS A 30 10.62 6.37 5.93
CA HIS A 30 10.91 7.28 4.82
C HIS A 30 12.40 7.64 4.81
N GLY A 31 12.99 7.66 3.61
CA GLY A 31 14.41 7.92 3.41
C GLY A 31 14.83 9.40 3.51
N GLY A 32 13.88 10.31 3.77
CA GLY A 32 14.15 11.74 3.90
C GLY A 32 12.88 12.58 4.03
N ILE A 33 13.06 13.87 4.36
CA ILE A 33 11.97 14.82 4.62
C ILE A 33 11.09 15.02 3.38
N LEU A 34 11.69 15.21 2.20
CA LEU A 34 10.92 15.38 0.97
C LEU A 34 10.08 14.12 0.64
N HIS A 35 10.64 12.93 0.90
CA HIS A 35 9.96 11.66 0.66
C HIS A 35 8.72 11.53 1.56
N ILE A 36 8.82 11.81 2.86
CA ILE A 36 7.65 11.75 3.76
C ILE A 36 6.62 12.84 3.43
N LEU A 37 7.05 14.06 3.10
CA LEU A 37 6.12 15.15 2.76
C LEU A 37 5.33 14.83 1.49
N MET A 38 6.00 14.38 0.43
CA MET A 38 5.35 14.04 -0.83
C MET A 38 4.38 12.87 -0.65
N ASN A 39 4.81 11.81 0.03
CA ASN A 39 3.96 10.67 0.29
C ASN A 39 2.75 11.02 1.17
N SER A 40 2.94 11.85 2.20
CA SER A 40 1.86 12.27 3.09
C SER A 40 0.84 13.14 2.36
N TRP A 41 1.30 14.05 1.49
CA TRP A 41 0.42 14.86 0.66
C TRP A 41 -0.40 13.99 -0.29
N VAL A 42 0.25 13.10 -1.06
CA VAL A 42 -0.45 12.22 -1.99
C VAL A 42 -1.43 11.30 -1.25
N LEU A 43 -1.03 10.75 -0.09
CA LEU A 43 -1.90 9.88 0.70
C LEU A 43 -3.08 10.65 1.31
N PHE A 44 -2.92 11.91 1.68
CA PHE A 44 -4.02 12.74 2.17
C PHE A 44 -5.07 12.96 1.09
N ASP A 45 -4.66 13.38 -0.11
CA ASP A 45 -5.58 13.64 -1.22
C ASP A 45 -6.22 12.34 -1.74
N LEU A 46 -5.39 11.36 -2.12
CA LEU A 46 -5.86 10.09 -2.67
C LEU A 46 -6.63 9.26 -1.64
N GLY A 47 -6.18 9.24 -0.39
CA GLY A 47 -6.85 8.51 0.69
C GLY A 47 -8.26 9.04 0.91
N ALA A 48 -8.45 10.37 0.91
CA ALA A 48 -9.76 10.98 1.02
C ALA A 48 -10.67 10.62 -0.16
N GLU A 49 -10.16 10.60 -1.40
CA GLU A 49 -10.96 10.18 -2.56
C GLU A 49 -11.36 8.70 -2.49
N VAL A 50 -10.43 7.82 -2.11
CA VAL A 50 -10.73 6.39 -1.92
C VAL A 50 -11.77 6.22 -0.81
N GLU A 51 -11.63 6.90 0.32
CA GLU A 51 -12.59 6.84 1.42
C GLU A 51 -13.99 7.32 1.00
N GLN A 52 -14.08 8.36 0.18
CA GLN A 52 -15.37 8.85 -0.33
C GLN A 52 -16.06 7.86 -1.28
N LEU A 53 -15.30 7.21 -2.17
CA LEU A 53 -15.87 6.28 -3.15
C LEU A 53 -16.12 4.88 -2.57
N TYR A 54 -15.26 4.44 -1.66
CA TYR A 54 -15.27 3.08 -1.13
C TYR A 54 -15.67 2.98 0.34
N ASP A 55 -15.28 3.92 1.21
CA ASP A 55 -15.26 3.87 2.68
C ASP A 55 -13.89 3.62 3.33
N THR A 56 -13.83 3.91 4.64
CA THR A 56 -12.63 3.78 5.48
C THR A 56 -12.12 2.34 5.61
N SER A 57 -13.02 1.36 5.68
CA SER A 57 -12.63 -0.05 5.88
C SER A 57 -11.90 -0.59 4.67
N ARG A 58 -12.38 -0.24 3.48
CA ARG A 58 -11.76 -0.58 2.21
C ARG A 58 -10.46 0.19 1.98
N LEU A 59 -10.39 1.47 2.36
CA LEU A 59 -9.13 2.22 2.36
C LEU A 59 -8.04 1.50 3.16
N ILE A 60 -8.34 1.11 4.40
CA ILE A 60 -7.41 0.37 5.28
C ILE A 60 -6.97 -0.94 4.61
N LEU A 61 -7.94 -1.72 4.11
CA LEU A 61 -7.67 -3.00 3.47
C LEU A 61 -6.78 -2.86 2.23
N PHE A 62 -7.13 -1.93 1.33
CA PHE A 62 -6.37 -1.70 0.10
C PHE A 62 -4.96 -1.24 0.40
N TYR A 63 -4.79 -0.28 1.32
CA TYR A 63 -3.48 0.20 1.72
C TYR A 63 -2.63 -0.91 2.35
N PHE A 64 -3.19 -1.69 3.26
CA PHE A 64 -2.49 -2.80 3.92
C PHE A 64 -2.06 -3.89 2.92
N VAL A 65 -3.00 -4.40 2.12
CA VAL A 65 -2.72 -5.46 1.13
C VAL A 65 -1.64 -5.00 0.16
N SER A 66 -1.75 -3.78 -0.34
CA SER A 66 -0.80 -3.23 -1.32
C SER A 66 0.58 -2.99 -0.72
N THR A 67 0.66 -2.57 0.54
CA THR A 67 1.92 -2.46 1.27
C THR A 67 2.62 -3.81 1.32
N VAL A 68 1.91 -4.86 1.72
CA VAL A 68 2.46 -6.23 1.83
C VAL A 68 2.84 -6.79 0.46
N THR A 69 1.96 -6.71 -0.55
CA THR A 69 2.24 -7.27 -1.88
C THR A 69 3.34 -6.50 -2.60
N GLY A 70 3.42 -5.19 -2.41
CA GLY A 70 4.50 -4.36 -2.93
C GLY A 70 5.86 -4.79 -2.38
N PHE A 71 6.02 -4.78 -1.05
CA PHE A 71 7.31 -5.16 -0.46
C PHE A 71 7.64 -6.63 -0.64
N LEU A 72 6.65 -7.51 -0.80
CA LEU A 72 6.88 -8.90 -1.15
C LEU A 72 7.45 -9.01 -2.57
N ALA A 73 6.86 -8.32 -3.56
CA ALA A 73 7.35 -8.31 -4.93
C ALA A 73 8.80 -7.78 -5.00
N SER A 74 9.09 -6.66 -4.33
CA SER A 74 10.44 -6.11 -4.21
C SER A 74 11.43 -7.09 -3.57
N SER A 75 11.03 -7.71 -2.46
CA SER A 75 11.86 -8.66 -1.71
C SER A 75 12.20 -9.92 -2.51
N MET A 76 11.25 -10.45 -3.29
CA MET A 76 11.46 -11.63 -4.14
C MET A 76 12.40 -11.38 -5.32
N ILE A 77 12.49 -10.13 -5.81
CA ILE A 77 13.43 -9.73 -6.86
C ILE A 77 14.84 -9.49 -6.29
N GLY A 78 15.00 -9.45 -4.97
CA GLY A 78 16.29 -9.28 -4.32
C GLY A 78 16.72 -7.81 -4.19
N HIS A 79 15.78 -6.87 -4.16
CA HIS A 79 16.10 -5.46 -3.93
C HIS A 79 16.72 -5.26 -2.52
N ASN A 80 17.87 -4.59 -2.43
CA ASN A 80 18.70 -4.52 -1.22
C ASN A 80 17.95 -4.12 0.06
N PHE A 81 17.17 -3.05 -0.02
CA PHE A 81 16.17 -2.71 0.97
C PHE A 81 15.12 -1.79 0.35
N SER A 82 13.94 -1.71 0.95
CA SER A 82 12.85 -0.86 0.47
C SER A 82 12.02 -0.30 1.62
N LEU A 83 11.47 0.89 1.42
CA LEU A 83 10.70 1.64 2.40
C LEU A 83 9.85 2.73 1.73
N GLY A 84 8.84 3.19 2.44
CA GLY A 84 7.96 4.27 2.01
C GLY A 84 6.51 3.81 1.90
N SER A 85 5.59 4.70 2.20
CA SER A 85 4.15 4.44 2.00
C SER A 85 3.75 4.36 0.53
N SER A 86 4.67 4.65 -0.40
CA SER A 86 4.42 4.64 -1.84
C SER A 86 3.93 3.29 -2.37
N ALA A 87 4.36 2.15 -1.80
CA ALA A 87 3.79 0.84 -2.14
C ALA A 87 2.28 0.79 -1.88
N GLY A 88 1.84 1.30 -0.73
CA GLY A 88 0.42 1.45 -0.39
C GLY A 88 -0.31 2.46 -1.29
N ILE A 89 0.33 3.61 -1.60
CA ILE A 89 -0.22 4.65 -2.48
C ILE A 89 -0.47 4.11 -3.89
N PHE A 90 0.49 3.37 -4.47
CA PHE A 90 0.29 2.69 -5.76
C PHE A 90 -0.87 1.69 -5.70
N GLY A 91 -1.04 1.04 -4.56
CA GLY A 91 -2.24 0.27 -4.24
C GLY A 91 -3.54 1.04 -4.36
N LEU A 92 -3.59 2.22 -3.76
CA LEU A 92 -4.78 3.09 -3.83
C LEU A 92 -5.06 3.55 -5.26
N ILE A 93 -4.03 3.85 -6.06
CA ILE A 93 -4.19 4.09 -7.51
C ILE A 93 -4.80 2.85 -8.20
N GLY A 94 -4.31 1.65 -7.85
CA GLY A 94 -4.85 0.38 -8.34
C GLY A 94 -6.32 0.18 -7.98
N ALA A 95 -6.70 0.50 -6.74
CA ALA A 95 -8.10 0.44 -6.29
C ALA A 95 -8.99 1.43 -7.05
N MET A 96 -8.52 2.65 -7.31
CA MET A 96 -9.26 3.63 -8.11
C MET A 96 -9.41 3.21 -9.58
N LEU A 97 -8.39 2.56 -10.15
CA LEU A 97 -8.51 1.93 -11.47
C LEU A 97 -9.53 0.78 -11.44
N ALA A 98 -9.54 -0.04 -10.39
CA ALA A 98 -10.52 -1.10 -10.20
C ALA A 98 -11.95 -0.54 -10.11
N PHE A 99 -12.16 0.58 -9.41
CA PHE A 99 -13.43 1.31 -9.41
C PHE A 99 -13.82 1.69 -10.83
N GLY A 100 -12.92 2.39 -11.53
CA GLY A 100 -13.21 2.95 -12.85
C GLY A 100 -13.47 1.91 -13.94
N VAL A 101 -12.89 0.70 -13.84
CA VAL A 101 -13.22 -0.41 -14.75
C VAL A 101 -14.51 -1.14 -14.38
N SER A 102 -14.86 -1.16 -13.09
CA SER A 102 -16.03 -1.87 -12.56
C SER A 102 -17.31 -1.04 -12.66
N ASP A 103 -17.20 0.28 -12.55
CA ASP A 103 -18.31 1.21 -12.65
C ASP A 103 -18.46 1.70 -14.11
N LYS A 104 -19.63 1.43 -14.70
CA LYS A 104 -19.91 1.74 -16.13
C LYS A 104 -20.52 3.13 -16.33
N SER A 105 -20.65 3.92 -15.28
CA SER A 105 -21.16 5.29 -15.36
C SER A 105 -20.11 6.27 -15.92
N ALA A 106 -20.55 7.51 -16.14
CA ALA A 106 -19.65 8.62 -16.46
C ALA A 106 -18.61 8.85 -15.35
N LEU A 107 -18.99 8.67 -14.08
CA LEU A 107 -18.07 8.78 -12.94
C LEU A 107 -16.96 7.72 -13.02
N GLY A 108 -17.32 6.45 -13.26
CA GLY A 108 -16.35 5.38 -13.44
C GLY A 108 -15.35 5.67 -14.57
N SER A 109 -15.84 6.17 -15.70
CA SER A 109 -15.00 6.57 -16.83
C SER A 109 -14.07 7.73 -16.48
N ALA A 110 -14.55 8.74 -15.74
CA ALA A 110 -13.75 9.87 -15.30
C ALA A 110 -12.64 9.45 -14.33
N VAL A 111 -12.98 8.62 -13.32
CA VAL A 111 -12.02 8.07 -12.36
C VAL A 111 -10.96 7.23 -13.09
N LYS A 112 -11.36 6.32 -13.99
CA LYS A 112 -10.43 5.51 -14.79
C LYS A 112 -9.46 6.40 -15.59
N SER A 113 -9.98 7.45 -16.23
CA SER A 113 -9.16 8.36 -17.04
C SER A 113 -8.16 9.14 -16.19
N LEU A 114 -8.60 9.68 -15.05
CA LEU A 114 -7.76 10.42 -14.11
C LEU A 114 -6.65 9.52 -13.56
N TYR A 115 -7.02 8.39 -12.97
CA TYR A 115 -6.06 7.49 -12.33
C TYR A 115 -5.19 6.72 -13.32
N GLY A 116 -5.64 6.55 -14.57
CA GLY A 116 -4.80 6.07 -15.66
C GLY A 116 -3.66 7.04 -15.97
N ARG A 117 -3.92 8.36 -16.00
CA ARG A 117 -2.87 9.38 -16.16
C ARG A 117 -1.93 9.42 -14.96
N TRP A 118 -2.49 9.42 -13.74
CA TRP A 118 -1.68 9.37 -12.51
C TRP A 118 -0.77 8.15 -12.46
N LEU A 119 -1.26 6.98 -12.87
CA LEU A 119 -0.45 5.78 -12.96
C LEU A 119 0.75 5.98 -13.89
N ILE A 120 0.55 6.57 -15.07
CA ILE A 120 1.63 6.84 -16.01
C ILE A 120 2.68 7.76 -15.36
N TYR A 121 2.26 8.88 -14.75
CA TYR A 121 3.19 9.79 -14.08
C TYR A 121 3.95 9.12 -12.93
N ALA A 122 3.24 8.37 -12.09
CA ALA A 122 3.83 7.67 -10.96
C ALA A 122 4.84 6.60 -11.41
N LEU A 123 4.52 5.83 -12.47
CA LEU A 123 5.45 4.85 -13.03
C LEU A 123 6.68 5.50 -13.65
N VAL A 124 6.55 6.64 -14.33
CA VAL A 124 7.70 7.40 -14.85
C VAL A 124 8.61 7.83 -13.71
N LEU A 125 8.05 8.36 -12.62
CA LEU A 125 8.82 8.72 -11.42
C LEU A 125 9.48 7.49 -10.77
N SER A 126 8.90 6.30 -10.92
CA SER A 126 9.44 5.07 -10.34
C SER A 126 10.78 4.62 -10.95
N PHE A 127 11.19 5.19 -12.09
CA PHE A 127 12.50 4.95 -12.69
C PHE A 127 13.61 5.84 -12.13
N ILE A 128 13.30 6.80 -11.25
CA ILE A 128 14.31 7.62 -10.58
C ILE A 128 15.17 6.71 -9.68
N PRO A 129 16.52 6.81 -9.75
CA PRO A 129 17.39 6.01 -8.90
C PRO A 129 17.07 6.13 -7.41
N GLY A 130 16.99 4.98 -6.73
CA GLY A 130 16.62 4.91 -5.31
C GLY A 130 15.12 4.75 -5.04
N ILE A 131 14.27 4.77 -6.08
CA ILE A 131 12.85 4.44 -5.98
C ILE A 131 12.63 2.97 -6.35
N ASP A 132 11.82 2.28 -5.55
CA ASP A 132 11.55 0.86 -5.74
C ASP A 132 10.37 0.63 -6.71
N PHE A 133 10.73 0.46 -7.97
CA PHE A 133 9.78 0.13 -9.03
C PHE A 133 8.98 -1.16 -8.76
N TYR A 134 9.61 -2.20 -8.21
CA TYR A 134 8.95 -3.48 -7.99
C TYR A 134 7.94 -3.42 -6.85
N ALA A 135 8.24 -2.64 -5.80
CA ALA A 135 7.27 -2.36 -4.74
C ALA A 135 6.04 -1.61 -5.28
N HIS A 136 6.23 -0.67 -6.20
CA HIS A 136 5.14 0.06 -6.83
C HIS A 136 4.25 -0.84 -7.70
N ILE A 137 4.85 -1.73 -8.52
CA ILE A 137 4.09 -2.69 -9.33
C ILE A 137 3.34 -3.70 -8.46
N GLY A 138 3.99 -4.26 -7.44
CA GLY A 138 3.35 -5.19 -6.51
C GLY A 138 2.23 -4.55 -5.70
N GLY A 139 2.40 -3.28 -5.30
CA GLY A 139 1.38 -2.50 -4.63
C GLY A 139 0.18 -2.24 -5.53
N LEU A 140 0.41 -1.75 -6.76
CA LEU A 140 -0.61 -1.53 -7.78
C LEU A 140 -1.46 -2.78 -8.02
N ALA A 141 -0.81 -3.93 -8.20
CA ALA A 141 -1.50 -5.19 -8.44
C ALA A 141 -2.36 -5.61 -7.23
N GLY A 142 -1.82 -5.51 -6.01
CA GLY A 142 -2.54 -5.84 -4.78
C GLY A 142 -3.79 -4.97 -4.58
N GLY A 143 -3.66 -3.66 -4.80
CA GLY A 143 -4.75 -2.71 -4.70
C GLY A 143 -5.81 -2.89 -5.79
N PHE A 144 -5.40 -3.13 -7.04
CA PHE A 144 -6.34 -3.39 -8.13
C PHE A 144 -7.14 -4.67 -7.90
N LEU A 145 -6.48 -5.78 -7.56
CA LEU A 145 -7.14 -7.06 -7.32
C LEU A 145 -8.10 -6.99 -6.12
N SER A 146 -7.66 -6.40 -5.01
CA SER A 146 -8.53 -6.20 -3.84
C SER A 146 -9.71 -5.27 -4.13
N GLY A 147 -9.50 -4.20 -4.91
CA GLY A 147 -10.56 -3.29 -5.36
C GLY A 147 -11.63 -3.96 -6.22
N VAL A 148 -11.23 -4.86 -7.15
CA VAL A 148 -12.17 -5.64 -7.97
C VAL A 148 -12.96 -6.65 -7.12
N SER A 149 -12.31 -7.27 -6.13
CA SER A 149 -12.92 -8.27 -5.25
C SER A 149 -13.92 -7.68 -4.26
N VAL A 150 -13.53 -6.61 -3.57
CA VAL A 150 -14.29 -6.05 -2.44
C VAL A 150 -15.40 -5.10 -2.90
N ARG A 151 -15.22 -4.47 -4.08
CA ARG A 151 -16.17 -3.57 -4.75
C ARG A 151 -16.60 -2.39 -3.87
N THR A 152 -17.44 -1.51 -4.38
CA THR A 152 -17.99 -0.39 -3.61
C THR A 152 -19.19 -0.82 -2.76
N PRO A 153 -19.49 -0.10 -1.65
CA PRO A 153 -20.72 -0.29 -0.91
C PRO A 153 -21.92 -0.09 -1.85
N ARG A 154 -22.71 -1.14 -2.05
CA ARG A 154 -23.93 -1.11 -2.86
C ARG A 154 -25.04 -1.78 -2.07
N ALA A 155 -26.28 -1.29 -2.17
CA ALA A 155 -27.42 -1.81 -1.41
C ALA A 155 -27.59 -3.34 -1.52
N ARG A 156 -27.25 -3.93 -2.68
CA ARG A 156 -27.31 -5.38 -2.92
C ARG A 156 -26.21 -6.19 -2.19
N LEU A 157 -25.11 -5.56 -1.80
CA LEU A 157 -23.93 -6.19 -1.20
C LEU A 157 -23.76 -5.84 0.29
N MET A 158 -24.78 -5.27 0.93
CA MET A 158 -24.75 -4.87 2.35
C MET A 158 -24.35 -5.98 3.32
N TRP A 159 -24.58 -7.24 2.95
CA TRP A 159 -24.21 -8.41 3.77
C TRP A 159 -22.70 -8.64 3.87
N LEU A 160 -21.89 -8.07 2.96
CA LEU A 160 -20.43 -8.15 3.00
C LEU A 160 -19.80 -7.12 3.95
N GLU A 161 -20.54 -6.08 4.33
CA GLU A 161 -19.99 -4.96 5.10
C GLU A 161 -19.40 -5.38 6.46
N PRO A 162 -20.03 -6.28 7.26
CA PRO A 162 -19.43 -6.77 8.49
C PRO A 162 -18.11 -7.53 8.25
N VAL A 163 -18.03 -8.29 7.15
CA VAL A 163 -16.83 -9.06 6.79
C VAL A 163 -15.70 -8.11 6.41
N ILE A 164 -15.99 -7.07 5.63
CA ILE A 164 -15.01 -6.08 5.19
C ILE A 164 -14.49 -5.25 6.38
N ARG A 165 -15.38 -4.84 7.29
CA ARG A 165 -14.99 -4.17 8.54
C ARG A 165 -14.13 -5.08 9.42
N GLY A 166 -14.49 -6.36 9.53
CA GLY A 166 -13.69 -7.36 10.24
C GLY A 166 -12.30 -7.54 9.62
N ALA A 167 -12.20 -7.62 8.30
CA ALA A 167 -10.94 -7.69 7.59
C ALA A 167 -10.07 -6.45 7.82
N ALA A 168 -10.65 -5.25 7.77
CA ALA A 168 -9.95 -4.01 8.07
C ALA A 168 -9.42 -3.98 9.51
N ALA A 169 -10.23 -4.42 10.49
CA ALA A 169 -9.79 -4.54 11.88
C ALA A 169 -8.62 -5.54 12.04
N VAL A 170 -8.67 -6.67 11.32
CA VAL A 170 -7.56 -7.64 11.28
C VAL A 170 -6.30 -7.02 10.67
N CYS A 171 -6.41 -6.25 9.59
CA CYS A 171 -5.27 -5.52 9.02
C CYS A 171 -4.62 -4.59 10.04
N LEU A 172 -5.41 -3.79 10.77
CA LEU A 172 -4.92 -2.92 11.83
C LEU A 172 -4.23 -3.70 12.96
N ALA A 173 -4.83 -4.82 13.39
CA ALA A 173 -4.25 -5.68 14.42
C ALA A 173 -2.92 -6.29 13.97
N ILE A 174 -2.82 -6.76 12.73
CA ILE A 174 -1.57 -7.27 12.15
C ILE A 174 -0.51 -6.15 12.10
N THR A 175 -0.88 -4.94 11.67
CA THR A 175 0.03 -3.80 11.68
C THR A 175 0.58 -3.53 13.09
N ALA A 176 -0.28 -3.48 14.10
CA ALA A 176 0.14 -3.31 15.49
C ALA A 176 1.09 -4.43 15.96
N LEU A 177 0.79 -5.69 15.62
CA LEU A 177 1.65 -6.84 15.93
C LEU A 177 3.01 -6.76 15.22
N CYS A 178 3.05 -6.30 13.96
CA CYS A 178 4.29 -6.08 13.23
C CYS A 178 5.17 -5.02 13.90
N PHE A 179 4.58 -3.93 14.38
CA PHE A 179 5.31 -2.91 15.15
C PHE A 179 5.79 -3.43 16.51
N ALA A 180 4.98 -4.23 17.21
CA ALA A 180 5.42 -4.88 18.45
C ALA A 180 6.62 -5.81 18.21
N ARG A 181 6.61 -6.58 17.11
CA ARG A 181 7.73 -7.44 16.71
C ARG A 181 8.98 -6.64 16.35
N LEU A 182 8.83 -5.52 15.64
CA LEU A 182 9.94 -4.62 15.35
C LEU A 182 10.55 -4.05 16.65
N PHE A 183 9.72 -3.60 17.59
CA PHE A 183 10.19 -3.11 18.89
C PHE A 183 10.98 -4.18 19.65
N LEU A 184 10.44 -5.41 19.74
CA LEU A 184 11.13 -6.53 20.38
C LEU A 184 12.47 -6.85 19.71
N HIS A 185 12.54 -6.77 18.37
CA HIS A 185 13.78 -6.94 17.65
C HIS A 185 14.82 -5.88 18.03
N LEU A 186 14.41 -4.60 18.07
CA LEU A 186 15.29 -3.48 18.40
C LEU A 186 15.85 -3.50 19.83
N VAL A 187 15.09 -4.02 20.80
CA VAL A 187 15.57 -4.12 22.20
C VAL A 187 16.38 -5.39 22.47
N SER A 188 16.36 -6.35 21.54
CA SER A 188 17.08 -7.63 21.64
C SER A 188 18.39 -7.68 20.84
N ALA A 189 18.62 -6.67 19.99
CA ALA A 189 19.77 -6.56 19.07
C ALA A 189 20.84 -5.63 19.65
#